data_AF-A0AAP0LN04-F1
#
_entry.id   AF-A0AAP0LN04-F1
#
_cell.length_a   1.000
_cell.length_b   1.000
_cell.length_c   1.000
_cell.angle_alpha   90.00
_cell.angle_beta   90.00
_cell.angle_gamma   90.00
#
_symmetry.space_group_name_H-M   'P 1'
#
loop_
_entity.id
_entity.type
_entity.pdbx_description
1 polymer ?
#
loop_
_entity_poly.entity_id
_entity_poly.type
_entity_poly.pdbx_seq_one_letter_code
_entity_poly.pdbx_strand_id
1 'polypeptide(L)'
;MDAGYEIIILHPFLLFGVILMGAGYEVLLKGPSLYAFKALVGRFCPYWSTFSDAADNGPNGFLSTPTDAFSTEVHVNKFYMDYYDSGEQFHSDLSLFDIEGKEVMKKTISVIAPSRYGGITIYQTVGSFSALQVLKNDEGPFNLAMAPLKVDGDKKLFGTFLPLGNVNSPNIEGRSMLARDLQSLVIYEQEGKFAGVRRPNSKLVIDIDGTKIVIVDAIGSTGLT
;
A
#
# COMPACT_ATOMS: atom_id res chain seq x y z
N MET A 1 -12.89 -37.04 54.25
CA MET A 1 -11.92 -36.28 53.44
C MET A 1 -12.06 -36.79 52.03
N ASP A 2 -12.98 -36.21 51.26
CA ASP A 2 -13.12 -36.48 49.82
C ASP A 2 -12.58 -35.26 49.09
N ALA A 3 -11.51 -35.46 48.32
CA ALA A 3 -11.00 -34.47 47.39
C ALA A 3 -11.85 -34.53 46.12
N GLY A 4 -12.79 -33.61 45.98
CA GLY A 4 -13.55 -33.42 44.74
C GLY A 4 -12.67 -32.69 43.72
N TYR A 5 -12.34 -33.36 42.62
CA TYR A 5 -11.73 -32.71 41.46
C TYR A 5 -12.82 -31.96 40.68
N GLU A 6 -12.68 -30.65 40.55
CA GLU A 6 -13.53 -29.83 39.69
C GLU A 6 -13.00 -29.95 38.24
N ILE A 7 -13.65 -30.77 37.42
CA ILE A 7 -13.33 -30.86 35.99
C ILE A 7 -13.90 -29.60 35.31
N ILE A 8 -13.05 -28.59 35.14
CA ILE A 8 -13.38 -27.42 34.32
C ILE A 8 -13.31 -27.86 32.86
N ILE A 9 -14.46 -28.08 32.23
CA ILE A 9 -14.55 -28.27 30.78
C ILE A 9 -14.33 -26.91 30.13
N LEU A 10 -13.07 -26.59 29.80
CA LEU A 10 -12.75 -25.44 28.95
C LEU A 10 -13.24 -25.76 27.53
N HIS A 11 -14.20 -24.97 27.04
CA HIS A 11 -14.66 -25.05 25.66
C HIS A 11 -13.44 -24.95 24.72
N PRO A 12 -13.25 -25.85 23.73
CA PRO A 12 -12.02 -25.95 22.94
C PRO A 12 -11.62 -24.65 22.22
N PHE A 13 -12.58 -23.76 21.99
CA PHE A 13 -12.36 -22.45 21.38
C PHE A 13 -11.68 -21.43 22.31
N LEU A 14 -11.83 -21.56 23.63
CA LEU A 14 -11.29 -20.59 24.58
C LEU A 14 -9.76 -20.73 24.70
N LEU A 15 -9.27 -21.97 24.82
CA LEU A 15 -7.83 -22.25 24.90
C LEU A 15 -7.13 -21.91 23.57
N PHE A 16 -7.76 -22.24 22.45
CA PHE A 16 -7.22 -21.93 21.12
C PHE A 16 -7.24 -20.42 20.83
N GLY A 17 -8.28 -19.70 21.26
CA GLY A 17 -8.34 -18.24 21.18
C GLY A 17 -7.25 -17.55 22.01
N VAL A 18 -6.97 -18.04 23.22
CA VAL A 18 -5.88 -17.52 24.08
C VAL A 18 -4.51 -17.75 23.45
N ILE A 19 -4.28 -18.90 22.80
CA ILE A 19 -3.04 -19.17 22.07
C ILE A 19 -2.88 -18.20 20.88
N LEU A 20 -3.94 -17.97 20.11
CA LEU A 20 -3.93 -17.04 18.98
C LEU A 20 -3.71 -15.59 19.43
N MET A 21 -4.34 -15.16 20.52
CA MET A 21 -4.07 -13.86 21.15
C MET A 21 -2.62 -13.73 21.61
N GLY A 22 -2.05 -14.78 22.22
CA GLY A 22 -0.63 -14.84 22.56
C GLY A 22 0.32 -14.81 21.35
N ALA A 23 -0.16 -15.18 20.18
CA ALA A 23 0.56 -15.11 18.90
C ALA A 23 0.30 -13.80 18.10
N GLY A 24 -0.35 -12.81 18.73
CA GLY A 24 -0.60 -11.48 18.19
C GLY A 24 -1.78 -11.40 17.23
N TYR A 25 -2.75 -12.31 17.34
CA TYR A 25 -4.02 -12.23 16.61
C TYR A 25 -5.08 -11.57 17.50
N GLU A 26 -5.91 -10.70 16.92
CA GLU A 26 -7.16 -10.26 17.52
C GLU A 26 -8.23 -11.32 17.27
N VAL A 27 -8.89 -11.79 18.32
CA VAL A 27 -9.75 -12.98 18.26
C VAL A 27 -11.18 -12.63 18.66
N LEU A 28 -12.14 -12.97 17.80
CA LEU A 28 -13.57 -12.73 17.98
C LEU A 28 -14.33 -14.06 18.02
N LEU A 29 -15.34 -14.16 18.88
CA LEU A 29 -16.27 -15.29 18.94
C LEU A 29 -17.65 -14.87 18.43
N LYS A 30 -18.22 -15.65 17.50
CA LYS A 30 -19.62 -15.50 17.04
C LYS A 30 -20.27 -16.87 16.96
N GLY A 31 -21.20 -17.15 17.88
CA GLY A 31 -21.84 -18.47 17.99
C GLY A 31 -20.83 -19.58 18.28
N PRO A 32 -20.90 -20.75 17.61
CA PRO A 32 -19.92 -21.83 17.79
C PRO A 32 -18.59 -21.59 17.04
N SER A 33 -18.37 -20.40 16.48
CA SER A 33 -17.25 -20.11 15.58
C SER A 33 -16.29 -19.07 16.17
N LEU A 34 -15.00 -19.34 15.98
CA LEU A 34 -13.86 -18.50 16.40
C LEU A 34 -13.23 -17.86 15.16
N TYR A 35 -13.10 -16.54 15.16
CA TYR A 35 -12.50 -15.74 14.10
C TYR A 35 -11.22 -15.10 14.65
N ALA A 36 -10.13 -15.10 13.89
CA ALA A 36 -8.86 -14.53 14.32
C ALA A 36 -8.23 -13.73 13.19
N PHE A 37 -7.86 -12.49 13.48
CA PHE A 37 -7.32 -11.52 12.55
C PHE A 37 -5.92 -11.14 13.00
N LYS A 38 -4.99 -11.00 12.05
CA LYS A 38 -3.65 -10.52 12.33
C LYS A 38 -3.32 -9.47 11.30
N ALA A 39 -3.12 -8.24 11.76
CA ALA A 39 -2.57 -7.10 11.03
C ALA A 39 -2.79 -7.19 9.50
N LEU A 40 -3.95 -6.71 9.03
CA LEU A 40 -4.24 -6.62 7.60
C LEU A 40 -3.33 -5.55 6.99
N VAL A 41 -2.18 -5.97 6.47
CA VAL A 41 -1.28 -5.09 5.72
C VAL A 41 -1.86 -4.86 4.33
N GLY A 42 -2.50 -3.71 4.14
CA GLY A 42 -2.95 -3.25 2.82
C GLY A 42 -1.92 -2.33 2.16
N ARG A 43 -1.72 -2.47 0.84
CA ARG A 43 -0.97 -1.50 0.01
C ARG A 43 -1.94 -0.57 -0.69
N PHE A 44 -1.69 0.72 -0.60
CA PHE A 44 -2.63 1.78 -0.94
C PHE A 44 -1.95 2.88 -1.77
N CYS A 45 -2.65 3.37 -2.80
CA CYS A 45 -2.18 4.42 -3.71
C CYS A 45 -3.05 5.67 -3.55
N PRO A 46 -2.47 6.89 -3.56
CA PRO A 46 -3.13 8.14 -3.14
C PRO A 46 -4.30 8.66 -3.99
N TYR A 47 -4.91 7.84 -4.83
CA TYR A 47 -6.06 8.21 -5.67
C TYR A 47 -7.18 7.17 -5.72
N TRP A 48 -6.96 5.96 -5.17
CA TRP A 48 -7.85 4.81 -5.39
C TRP A 48 -8.02 3.94 -4.14
N SER A 49 -7.66 4.44 -2.96
CA SER A 49 -7.61 3.59 -1.76
C SER A 49 -8.39 4.15 -0.59
N THR A 50 -9.36 3.34 -0.20
CA THR A 50 -10.22 3.52 0.94
C THR A 50 -10.24 2.19 1.69
N PHE A 51 -9.97 2.22 2.99
CA PHE A 51 -9.99 1.04 3.84
C PHE A 51 -11.00 1.23 4.95
N SER A 52 -12.04 0.40 4.96
CA SER A 52 -13.07 0.37 5.98
C SER A 52 -12.93 -0.92 6.80
N ASP A 53 -12.62 -0.81 8.09
CA ASP A 53 -12.76 -1.94 9.02
C ASP A 53 -14.22 -2.04 9.46
N ALA A 54 -15.11 -2.43 8.56
CA ALA A 54 -16.50 -2.65 8.91
C ALA A 54 -16.65 -3.97 9.66
N ALA A 55 -16.52 -3.94 10.99
CA ALA A 55 -17.04 -4.99 11.84
C ALA A 55 -18.57 -4.98 11.74
N ASP A 56 -19.12 -5.64 10.71
CA ASP A 56 -20.55 -5.69 10.35
C ASP A 56 -21.45 -6.23 11.50
N ASN A 57 -20.85 -6.73 12.58
CA ASN A 57 -21.49 -6.85 13.89
C ASN A 57 -20.37 -6.72 14.94
N GLY A 58 -20.40 -5.69 15.79
CA GLY A 58 -19.33 -5.42 16.76
C GLY A 58 -18.97 -6.63 17.65
N PRO A 59 -17.74 -6.67 18.22
CA PRO A 59 -17.35 -7.68 19.20
C PRO A 59 -18.43 -7.90 20.28
N ASN A 60 -18.99 -9.11 20.36
CA ASN A 60 -19.99 -9.50 21.36
C ASN A 60 -19.37 -10.23 22.57
N GLY A 61 -18.07 -10.03 22.81
CA GLY A 61 -17.40 -10.55 24.00
C GLY A 61 -17.59 -9.59 25.17
N PHE A 62 -17.95 -10.08 26.35
CA PHE A 62 -18.12 -9.28 27.59
C PHE A 62 -16.92 -8.38 27.94
N LEU A 63 -15.74 -8.62 27.36
CA LEU A 63 -14.49 -7.86 27.57
C LEU A 63 -14.05 -7.04 26.35
N SER A 64 -14.82 -7.03 25.27
CA SER A 64 -14.46 -6.36 24.01
C SER A 64 -15.53 -5.35 23.67
N THR A 65 -15.36 -4.10 24.13
CA THR A 65 -16.12 -2.98 23.57
C THR A 65 -15.24 -2.34 22.51
N PRO A 66 -15.53 -2.52 21.21
CA PRO A 66 -14.82 -1.79 20.18
C PRO A 66 -15.04 -0.29 20.42
N THR A 67 -13.98 0.49 20.34
CA THR A 67 -14.12 1.96 20.36
C THR A 67 -14.70 2.42 19.02
N ASP A 68 -15.31 3.61 18.98
CA ASP A 68 -15.82 4.22 17.74
C ASP A 68 -14.75 4.37 16.64
N ALA A 69 -13.46 4.22 17.00
CA ALA A 69 -12.35 4.17 16.05
C ALA A 69 -12.40 2.96 15.11
N PHE A 70 -13.00 1.83 15.51
CA PHE A 70 -13.17 0.68 14.63
C PHE A 70 -14.23 0.91 13.56
N SER A 71 -15.12 1.89 13.73
CA SER A 71 -16.09 2.29 12.71
C SER A 71 -15.59 3.52 11.95
N THR A 72 -14.30 3.55 11.63
CA THR A 72 -13.70 4.60 10.80
C THR A 72 -13.12 4.05 9.50
N GLU A 73 -13.17 4.88 8.48
CA GLU A 73 -12.63 4.61 7.16
C GLU A 73 -11.36 5.44 6.95
N VAL A 74 -10.26 4.78 6.56
CA VAL A 74 -8.98 5.43 6.32
C VAL A 74 -8.83 5.74 4.82
N HIS A 75 -8.57 7.01 4.51
CA HIS A 75 -8.30 7.50 3.16
C HIS A 75 -6.84 7.92 3.06
N VAL A 76 -6.14 7.45 2.03
CA VAL A 76 -4.79 7.93 1.70
C VAL A 76 -4.92 9.09 0.72
N ASN A 77 -4.83 10.32 1.22
CA ASN A 77 -4.95 11.53 0.40
C ASN A 77 -3.72 11.74 -0.49
N LYS A 78 -2.54 11.49 0.07
CA LYS A 78 -1.26 11.72 -0.60
C LYS A 78 -0.20 10.79 -0.06
N PHE A 79 0.62 10.26 -0.94
CA PHE A 79 1.87 9.60 -0.59
C PHE A 79 3.02 10.34 -1.27
N TYR A 80 4.10 10.60 -0.53
CA TYR A 80 5.31 11.20 -1.09
C TYR A 80 6.54 10.75 -0.31
N MET A 81 7.71 11.03 -0.89
CA MET A 81 9.00 10.72 -0.28
C MET A 81 9.87 11.95 -0.21
N ASP A 82 10.48 12.14 0.96
CA ASP A 82 11.56 13.09 1.15
C ASP A 82 12.90 12.35 1.11
N TYR A 83 13.91 13.02 0.55
CA TYR A 83 15.24 12.48 0.36
C TYR A 83 16.22 13.34 1.15
N TYR A 84 16.82 12.73 2.17
CA TYR A 84 17.82 13.35 3.02
C TYR A 84 19.17 12.66 2.83
N ASP A 85 20.26 13.29 3.26
CA ASP A 85 21.59 12.66 3.26
C ASP A 85 21.62 11.37 4.09
N SER A 86 20.75 11.29 5.11
CA SER A 86 20.57 10.11 5.97
C SER A 86 19.73 9.00 5.35
N GLY A 87 19.10 9.22 4.19
CA GLY A 87 18.24 8.26 3.49
C GLY A 87 16.87 8.81 3.12
N GLU A 88 16.01 7.90 2.68
CA GLU A 88 14.65 8.18 2.21
C GLU A 88 13.65 8.11 3.38
N GLN A 89 12.74 9.08 3.46
CA GLN A 89 11.61 9.05 4.39
C GLN A 89 10.29 9.03 3.63
N PHE A 90 9.45 8.05 3.97
CA PHE A 90 8.13 7.89 3.38
C PHE A 90 7.08 8.62 4.21
N HIS A 91 6.21 9.37 3.54
CA HIS A 91 5.13 10.12 4.16
C HIS A 91 3.79 9.78 3.51
N SER A 92 2.78 9.61 4.35
CA SER A 92 1.39 9.42 3.93
C SER A 92 0.51 10.43 4.64
N ASP A 93 -0.17 11.29 3.86
CA ASP A 93 -1.26 12.13 4.36
C ASP A 93 -2.54 11.32 4.38
N LEU A 94 -3.12 11.18 5.57
CA LEU A 94 -4.30 10.37 5.82
C LEU A 94 -5.45 11.24 6.33
N SER A 95 -6.66 10.88 5.89
CA SER A 95 -7.91 11.31 6.53
C SER A 95 -8.64 10.09 7.08
N LEU A 96 -9.24 10.23 8.26
CA LEU A 96 -10.18 9.26 8.80
C LEU A 96 -11.58 9.85 8.77
N PHE A 97 -12.53 9.05 8.29
CA PHE A 97 -13.94 9.38 8.28
C PHE A 97 -14.69 8.45 9.20
N ASP A 98 -15.70 8.95 9.93
CA ASP A 98 -16.64 8.08 10.63
C ASP A 98 -17.65 7.44 9.66
N ILE A 99 -18.51 6.55 10.18
CA ILE A 99 -19.58 5.90 9.40
C ILE A 99 -20.60 6.87 8.77
N GLU A 100 -20.68 8.11 9.28
CA GLU A 100 -21.56 9.14 8.73
C GLU A 100 -20.85 9.92 7.60
N GLY A 101 -19.59 9.57 7.29
CA GLY A 101 -18.78 10.21 6.27
C GLY A 101 -18.16 11.53 6.71
N LYS A 102 -18.15 11.84 8.01
CA LYS A 102 -17.54 13.06 8.54
C LYS A 102 -16.07 12.83 8.84
N GLU A 103 -15.20 13.74 8.39
CA GLU A 103 -13.77 13.68 8.70
C GLU A 103 -13.56 13.91 10.21
N VAL A 104 -12.99 12.90 10.88
CA VAL A 104 -12.72 12.91 12.32
C VAL A 104 -11.24 13.10 12.64
N MET A 105 -10.36 12.86 11.66
CA MET A 105 -8.93 13.12 11.80
C MET A 105 -8.29 13.35 10.44
N LYS A 106 -7.32 14.26 10.39
CA LYS A 106 -6.40 14.42 9.27
C LYS A 106 -4.97 14.52 9.79
N LYS A 107 -4.07 13.68 9.27
CA LYS A 107 -2.68 13.65 9.73
C LYS A 107 -1.74 13.07 8.69
N THR A 108 -0.57 13.68 8.59
CA THR A 108 0.58 13.09 7.88
C THR A 108 1.36 12.19 8.83
N ILE A 109 1.54 10.93 8.43
CA ILE A 109 2.33 9.93 9.17
C ILE A 109 3.61 9.57 8.43
N SER A 110 4.53 8.90 9.14
CA SER A 110 5.71 8.25 8.55
C SER A 110 6.07 6.99 9.33
N VAL A 111 7.00 6.19 8.81
CA VAL A 111 7.45 4.93 9.45
C VAL A 111 7.87 5.12 10.91
N ILE A 112 8.47 6.27 11.25
CA ILE A 112 8.94 6.57 12.61
C ILE A 112 7.94 7.38 13.45
N ALA A 113 6.84 7.83 12.84
CA ALA A 113 5.84 8.68 13.48
C ALA A 113 4.42 8.17 13.16
N PRO A 114 3.95 7.12 13.87
CA PRO A 114 2.61 6.58 13.67
C PRO A 114 1.51 7.54 14.14
N SER A 115 0.28 7.31 13.70
CA SER A 115 -0.90 8.01 14.21
C SER A 115 -1.63 7.19 15.25
N ARG A 116 -2.30 7.86 16.20
CA ARG A 116 -3.16 7.23 17.19
C ARG A 116 -4.52 7.90 17.17
N TYR A 117 -5.59 7.10 17.13
CA TYR A 117 -6.96 7.59 17.19
C TYR A 117 -7.85 6.58 17.93
N GLY A 118 -8.59 7.04 18.94
CA GLY A 118 -9.53 6.24 19.72
C GLY A 118 -9.01 4.88 20.21
N GLY A 119 -7.74 4.80 20.60
CA GLY A 119 -7.10 3.56 21.09
C GLY A 119 -6.40 2.72 20.01
N ILE A 120 -6.63 3.01 18.73
CA ILE A 120 -5.97 2.36 17.59
C ILE A 120 -4.69 3.11 17.25
N THR A 121 -3.63 2.40 16.87
CA THR A 121 -2.41 2.99 16.31
C THR A 121 -2.26 2.56 14.86
N ILE A 122 -2.20 3.54 13.95
CA ILE A 122 -1.99 3.32 12.52
C ILE A 122 -0.50 3.47 12.24
N TYR A 123 0.10 2.40 11.75
CA TYR A 123 1.50 2.38 11.35
C TYR A 123 1.63 2.45 9.84
N GLN A 124 2.65 3.18 9.39
CA GLN A 124 3.07 3.15 8.00
C GLN A 124 4.14 2.08 7.79
N THR A 125 3.97 1.24 6.79
CA THR A 125 5.04 0.35 6.31
C THR A 125 5.84 1.02 5.20
N VAL A 126 6.95 0.39 4.79
CA VAL A 126 7.83 0.93 3.73
C VAL A 126 7.02 1.14 2.44
N GLY A 127 7.20 2.29 1.80
CA GLY A 127 6.53 2.60 0.54
C GLY A 127 7.06 1.82 -0.65
N SER A 128 6.37 1.91 -1.80
CA SER A 128 6.74 1.24 -3.04
C SER A 128 6.45 2.11 -4.26
N PHE A 129 6.92 1.70 -5.44
CA PHE A 129 6.62 2.35 -6.72
C PHE A 129 5.50 1.58 -7.41
N SER A 130 4.33 2.20 -7.59
CA SER A 130 3.13 1.54 -8.11
C SER A 130 2.91 1.75 -9.60
N ALA A 131 3.03 3.00 -10.06
CA ALA A 131 2.68 3.34 -11.44
C ALA A 131 3.45 4.56 -11.95
N LEU A 132 3.69 4.58 -13.25
CA LEU A 132 4.27 5.70 -13.96
C LEU A 132 3.21 6.32 -14.88
N GLN A 133 3.00 7.64 -14.77
CA GLN A 133 2.13 8.38 -15.67
C GLN A 133 2.91 8.92 -16.86
N VAL A 134 2.47 8.56 -18.05
CA VAL A 134 3.19 8.88 -19.30
C VAL A 134 2.25 9.48 -20.32
N LEU A 135 2.68 10.57 -20.97
CA LEU A 135 2.08 11.03 -22.23
C LEU A 135 2.91 10.50 -23.39
N LYS A 136 2.22 10.03 -24.43
CA LYS A 136 2.82 9.57 -25.68
C LYS A 136 2.19 10.35 -26.82
N ASN A 137 2.99 11.07 -27.61
CA ASN A 137 2.51 11.89 -28.73
C ASN A 137 1.34 12.80 -28.34
N ASP A 138 1.44 13.42 -27.17
CA ASP A 138 0.40 14.28 -26.57
C ASP A 138 -0.91 13.56 -26.18
N GLU A 139 -0.96 12.22 -26.27
CA GLU A 139 -2.05 11.38 -25.79
C GLU A 139 -1.75 10.82 -24.39
N GLY A 140 -2.81 10.64 -23.58
CA GLY A 140 -2.74 10.12 -22.20
C GLY A 140 -3.31 11.10 -21.16
N PRO A 141 -2.88 11.04 -19.87
CA PRO A 141 -1.80 10.20 -19.36
C PRO A 141 -2.20 8.72 -19.24
N PHE A 142 -1.30 7.84 -19.67
CA PHE A 142 -1.42 6.39 -19.46
C PHE A 142 -0.78 6.03 -18.11
N ASN A 143 -1.46 5.20 -17.32
CA ASN A 143 -0.91 4.63 -16.08
C ASN A 143 -0.24 3.30 -16.40
N LEU A 144 1.10 3.28 -16.41
CA LEU A 144 1.88 2.07 -16.58
C LEU A 144 2.19 1.47 -15.21
N ALA A 145 1.80 0.23 -14.97
CA ALA A 145 2.12 -0.46 -13.73
C ALA A 145 3.65 -0.63 -13.60
N MET A 146 4.19 -0.32 -12.44
CA MET A 146 5.61 -0.51 -12.11
C MET A 146 5.77 -1.82 -11.35
N ALA A 147 6.62 -2.69 -11.87
CA ALA A 147 6.91 -3.99 -11.26
C ALA A 147 8.29 -3.96 -10.58
N PRO A 148 8.45 -4.48 -9.35
CA PRO A 148 9.75 -4.67 -8.76
C PRO A 148 10.52 -5.75 -9.52
N LEU A 149 11.77 -5.45 -9.88
CA LEU A 149 12.67 -6.38 -10.55
C LEU A 149 13.63 -6.97 -9.50
N LYS A 150 13.75 -8.30 -9.50
CA LYS A 150 14.74 -9.00 -8.69
C LYS A 150 16.03 -9.11 -9.50
N VAL A 151 17.02 -8.31 -9.16
CA VAL A 151 18.40 -8.47 -9.63
C VAL A 151 19.22 -8.89 -8.42
N ASP A 152 20.17 -9.81 -8.59
CA ASP A 152 20.94 -10.36 -7.47
C ASP A 152 21.54 -9.25 -6.60
N GLY A 153 21.08 -9.18 -5.35
CA GLY A 153 21.51 -8.18 -4.36
C GLY A 153 20.81 -6.81 -4.41
N ASP A 154 20.07 -6.49 -5.48
CA ASP A 154 19.47 -5.17 -5.69
C ASP A 154 17.95 -5.17 -5.47
N LYS A 155 17.52 -4.68 -4.31
CA LYS A 155 16.11 -4.70 -3.88
C LYS A 155 15.30 -3.48 -4.31
N LYS A 156 15.90 -2.49 -4.98
CA LYS A 156 15.26 -1.19 -5.26
C LYS A 156 15.00 -0.94 -6.76
N LEU A 157 15.20 -1.91 -7.64
CA LEU A 157 14.94 -1.70 -9.06
C LEU A 157 13.48 -1.97 -9.40
N PHE A 158 12.84 -1.03 -10.09
CA PHE A 158 11.50 -1.16 -10.64
C PHE A 158 11.54 -0.97 -12.15
N GLY A 159 10.65 -1.65 -12.86
CA GLY A 159 10.55 -1.56 -14.31
C GLY A 159 9.11 -1.50 -14.79
N THR A 160 8.93 -0.87 -15.94
CA THR A 160 7.70 -0.92 -16.73
C THR A 160 8.01 -0.92 -18.22
N PHE A 161 6.99 -1.14 -19.03
CA PHE A 161 7.09 -1.20 -20.48
C PHE A 161 5.98 -0.38 -21.11
N LEU A 162 6.35 0.59 -21.95
CA LEU A 162 5.40 1.37 -22.77
C LEU A 162 5.26 0.69 -24.14
N PRO A 163 4.13 0.05 -24.45
CA PRO A 163 3.88 -0.48 -25.79
C PRO A 163 3.70 0.66 -26.80
N LEU A 164 4.41 0.59 -27.92
CA LEU A 164 4.32 1.57 -28.99
C LEU A 164 3.43 1.11 -30.15
N GLY A 165 3.26 -0.20 -30.34
CA GLY A 165 2.45 -0.80 -31.40
C GLY A 165 1.24 -1.59 -30.90
N ASN A 166 0.77 -2.53 -31.72
CA ASN A 166 -0.38 -3.39 -31.39
C ASN A 166 0.00 -4.40 -30.30
N VAL A 167 -0.64 -4.31 -29.13
CA VAL A 167 -0.42 -5.19 -27.98
C VAL A 167 -0.83 -6.65 -28.21
N ASN A 168 -1.58 -6.94 -29.28
CA ASN A 168 -1.96 -8.30 -29.67
C ASN A 168 -0.98 -8.93 -30.69
N SER A 169 0.09 -8.22 -31.06
CA SER A 169 1.15 -8.75 -31.91
C SER A 169 2.02 -9.74 -31.13
N PRO A 170 2.51 -10.83 -31.75
CA PRO A 170 3.52 -11.70 -31.15
C PRO A 170 4.86 -11.00 -30.91
N ASN A 171 5.11 -9.88 -31.60
CA ASN A 171 6.25 -9.01 -31.37
C ASN A 171 5.75 -7.63 -30.95
N ILE A 172 5.69 -7.39 -29.65
CA ILE A 172 5.22 -6.11 -29.09
C ILE A 172 6.39 -5.14 -29.07
N GLU A 173 6.34 -4.15 -29.95
CA GLU A 173 7.29 -3.04 -29.95
C GLU A 173 7.01 -2.10 -28.78
N GLY A 174 8.06 -1.60 -28.15
CA GLY A 174 7.90 -0.68 -27.03
C GLY A 174 9.19 -0.13 -26.48
N ARG A 175 9.07 0.53 -25.33
CA ARG A 175 10.18 1.16 -24.61
C ARG A 175 10.18 0.67 -23.17
N SER A 176 11.33 0.17 -22.73
CA SER A 176 11.54 -0.26 -21.35
C SER A 176 11.94 0.93 -20.50
N MET A 177 11.40 1.03 -19.30
CA MET A 177 11.68 2.12 -18.38
C MET A 177 12.03 1.56 -17.01
N LEU A 178 13.12 2.05 -16.42
CA LEU A 178 13.67 1.57 -15.16
C LEU A 178 13.82 2.71 -14.16
N ALA A 179 13.51 2.46 -12.90
CA ALA A 179 13.68 3.43 -11.83
C ALA A 179 14.17 2.76 -10.54
N ARG A 180 14.91 3.53 -9.74
CA ARG A 180 15.32 3.13 -8.38
C ARG A 180 14.52 3.84 -7.28
N ASP A 181 13.89 4.95 -7.65
CA ASP A 181 13.17 5.88 -6.80
C ASP A 181 12.11 6.62 -7.64
N LEU A 182 11.36 7.55 -7.04
CA LEU A 182 10.36 8.36 -7.76
C LEU A 182 10.95 9.62 -8.41
N GLN A 183 12.26 9.86 -8.32
CA GLN A 183 12.90 11.09 -8.82
C GLN A 183 13.46 10.92 -10.24
N SER A 184 13.93 9.73 -10.59
CA SER A 184 14.65 9.48 -11.83
C SER A 184 14.22 8.19 -12.51
N LEU A 185 13.92 8.31 -13.80
CA LEU A 185 13.59 7.22 -14.70
C LEU A 185 14.61 7.15 -15.83
N VAL A 186 15.14 5.96 -16.07
CA VAL A 186 15.97 5.65 -17.23
C VAL A 186 15.11 5.00 -18.30
N ILE A 187 15.22 5.46 -19.55
CA ILE A 187 14.42 4.99 -20.68
C ILE A 187 15.35 4.30 -21.69
N TYR A 188 14.91 3.14 -22.18
CA TYR A 188 15.60 2.32 -23.18
C TYR A 188 14.73 2.09 -24.42
N GLU A 189 15.39 2.06 -25.58
CA GLU A 189 14.84 1.60 -26.86
C GLU A 189 14.61 0.08 -26.87
N GLN A 190 14.00 -0.44 -27.94
CA GLN A 190 13.59 -1.84 -28.06
C GLN A 190 14.78 -2.81 -28.02
N GLU A 191 15.94 -2.40 -28.52
CA GLU A 191 17.19 -3.17 -28.54
C GLU A 191 17.97 -3.06 -27.22
N GLY A 192 17.39 -2.41 -26.19
CA GLY A 192 18.08 -2.14 -24.94
C GLY A 192 19.10 -1.00 -25.03
N LYS A 193 19.09 -0.22 -26.12
CA LYS A 193 19.91 0.98 -26.26
C LYS A 193 19.39 2.09 -25.34
N PHE A 194 20.30 2.72 -24.60
CA PHE A 194 19.97 3.83 -23.70
C PHE A 194 19.46 5.03 -24.50
N ALA A 195 18.26 5.51 -24.16
CA ALA A 195 17.64 6.66 -24.82
C ALA A 195 17.80 7.95 -24.01
N GLY A 196 17.74 7.85 -22.66
CA GLY A 196 17.91 9.02 -21.80
C GLY A 196 17.38 8.83 -20.39
N VAL A 197 17.55 9.90 -19.59
CA VAL A 197 17.00 10.01 -18.24
C VAL A 197 15.92 11.08 -18.21
N ARG A 198 14.81 10.82 -17.50
CA ARG A 198 13.75 11.80 -17.26
C ARG A 198 13.41 11.85 -15.78
N ARG A 199 13.08 13.07 -15.33
CA ARG A 199 12.51 13.32 -14.02
C ARG A 199 11.00 13.46 -14.17
N PRO A 200 10.19 12.71 -13.40
CA PRO A 200 8.76 12.95 -13.32
C PRO A 200 8.47 14.42 -13.00
N ASN A 201 7.35 14.95 -13.50
CA ASN A 201 6.92 16.34 -13.38
C ASN A 201 7.81 17.41 -14.07
N SER A 202 8.90 17.03 -14.75
CA SER A 202 9.75 18.00 -15.46
C SER A 202 9.11 18.64 -16.69
N LYS A 203 8.05 18.02 -17.24
CA LYS A 203 7.37 18.40 -18.49
C LYS A 203 8.26 18.36 -19.74
N LEU A 204 9.47 17.82 -19.64
CA LEU A 204 10.41 17.74 -20.75
C LEU A 204 10.11 16.53 -21.64
N VAL A 205 9.90 16.80 -22.92
CA VAL A 205 9.73 15.77 -23.94
C VAL A 205 11.04 15.02 -24.17
N ILE A 206 10.99 13.70 -24.32
CA ILE A 206 12.02 12.92 -24.98
C ILE A 206 11.46 12.42 -26.31
N ASP A 207 12.18 12.66 -27.39
CA ASP A 207 11.82 12.16 -28.72
C ASP A 207 12.74 10.99 -29.03
N ILE A 208 12.14 9.82 -29.26
CA ILE A 208 12.83 8.57 -29.56
C ILE A 208 12.18 8.01 -30.83
N ASP A 209 12.91 8.04 -31.94
CA ASP A 209 12.44 7.59 -33.25
C ASP A 209 11.12 8.22 -33.70
N GLY A 210 10.92 9.50 -33.42
CA GLY A 210 9.70 10.24 -33.78
C GLY A 210 8.54 10.02 -32.81
N THR A 211 8.71 9.19 -31.78
CA THR A 211 7.76 9.06 -30.67
C THR A 211 8.12 10.02 -29.56
N LYS A 212 7.23 10.96 -29.27
CA LYS A 212 7.37 11.91 -28.17
C LYS A 212 6.83 11.31 -26.88
N ILE A 213 7.64 11.30 -25.83
CA ILE A 213 7.28 10.77 -24.52
C ILE A 213 7.50 11.86 -23.48
N VAL A 214 6.53 12.03 -22.57
CA VAL A 214 6.67 12.88 -21.37
C VAL A 214 6.34 12.05 -20.15
N ILE A 215 7.24 12.06 -19.16
CA ILE A 215 6.98 11.46 -17.85
C ILE A 215 6.24 12.49 -17.00
N VAL A 216 4.94 12.29 -16.85
CA VAL A 216 4.06 13.21 -16.11
C VAL A 216 4.32 13.06 -14.63
N ASP A 217 4.19 11.85 -14.09
CA ASP A 217 4.32 11.61 -12.65
C ASP A 217 4.82 10.19 -12.34
N ALA A 218 5.39 10.02 -11.15
CA ALA A 218 5.77 8.73 -10.59
C ALA A 218 4.97 8.51 -9.31
N ILE A 219 4.05 7.55 -9.36
CA ILE A 219 3.09 7.29 -8.30
C ILE A 219 3.64 6.19 -7.39
N GLY A 220 3.89 6.56 -6.14
CA GLY A 220 4.19 5.60 -5.10
C GLY A 220 2.96 5.05 -4.38
N SER A 221 3.16 3.98 -3.63
CA SER A 221 2.19 3.43 -2.67
C SER A 221 2.76 3.42 -1.27
N THR A 222 1.86 3.53 -0.29
CA THR A 222 2.14 3.24 1.11
C THR A 222 1.54 1.90 1.47
N GLY A 223 2.14 1.18 2.41
CA GLY A 223 1.39 0.17 3.15
C GLY A 223 0.98 0.70 4.52
N LEU A 224 -0.17 0.27 5.03
CA LEU A 224 -0.67 0.61 6.36
C LEU A 224 -0.97 -0.67 7.15
N THR A 225 -0.81 -0.62 8.47
CA THR A 225 -1.14 -1.71 9.41
C THR A 225 -1.57 -1.18 10.77
#